data_AF-A0A2H0UA07-F1
#
_entry.id   AF-A0A2H0UA07-F1
#
_cell.length_a   1.000
_cell.length_b   1.000
_cell.length_c   1.000
_cell.angle_alpha   90.00
_cell.angle_beta   90.00
_cell.angle_gamma   90.00
#
_symmetry.space_group_name_H-M   'P 1'
#
loop_
_entity.id
_entity.type
_entity.pdbx_description
1 polymer ?
#
loop_
_entity_poly.entity_id
_entity_poly.type
_entity_poly.pdbx_seq_one_letter_code
_entity_poly.pdbx_strand_id
1 'polypeptide(L)'
;MVLYLISTWEDKVRYKERLVVIGYGVSTLGCFLYLFTITQLMLLITQVVLGVGVALVSPAFDALYAHFVKTKEEALDWGAWEAMGTWWRLCLQYLGAWL
;
A
#
# COMPACT_ATOMS: atom_id res chain seq x y z
N MET A 1 -9.74 5.07 -9.18
CA MET A 1 -10.01 6.53 -9.26
C MET A 1 -9.26 7.31 -8.16
N VAL A 2 -9.42 6.95 -6.88
CA VAL A 2 -8.67 7.60 -5.76
C VAL A 2 -7.14 7.47 -5.91
N LEU A 3 -6.66 6.28 -6.28
CA LEU A 3 -5.25 6.01 -6.57
C LEU A 3 -4.64 6.95 -7.61
N TYR A 4 -5.37 7.21 -8.69
CA TYR A 4 -4.93 8.09 -9.77
C TYR A 4 -4.83 9.56 -9.30
N LEU A 5 -5.82 10.03 -8.54
CA LEU A 5 -5.81 11.39 -7.99
C LEU A 5 -4.65 11.60 -7.03
N ILE A 6 -4.39 10.62 -6.15
CA ILE A 6 -3.28 10.69 -5.20
C ILE A 6 -1.95 10.63 -5.94
N SER A 7 -1.79 9.70 -6.89
CA SER A 7 -0.57 9.59 -7.70
C SER A 7 -0.20 10.88 -8.44
N THR A 8 -1.16 11.58 -9.05
CA THR A 8 -0.88 12.88 -9.72
C THR A 8 -0.46 13.99 -8.75
N TRP A 9 -0.91 13.93 -7.49
CA TRP A 9 -0.45 14.84 -6.45
C TRP A 9 0.96 14.46 -5.95
N GLU A 10 1.22 13.16 -5.78
CA GLU A 10 2.51 12.64 -5.34
C GLU A 10 3.66 12.91 -6.30
N ASP A 11 3.40 12.99 -7.61
CA ASP A 11 4.43 13.36 -8.58
C ASP A 11 4.98 14.78 -8.38
N LYS A 12 4.23 15.64 -7.68
CA LYS A 12 4.68 16.99 -7.30
C LYS A 12 5.48 16.97 -5.98
N VAL A 13 5.48 15.87 -5.24
CA VAL A 13 6.14 15.74 -3.94
C VAL A 13 7.57 15.24 -4.13
N ARG A 14 8.54 16.02 -3.67
CA ARG A 14 9.97 15.71 -3.83
C ARG A 14 10.45 14.45 -3.09
N TYR A 15 9.82 14.10 -1.96
CA TYR A 15 10.30 13.03 -1.07
C TYR A 15 9.31 11.86 -1.04
N LYS A 16 9.38 10.99 -2.05
CA LYS A 16 8.53 9.79 -2.18
C LYS A 16 8.70 8.83 -0.98
N GLU A 17 9.91 8.73 -0.42
CA GLU A 17 10.20 7.94 0.79
C GLU A 17 9.32 8.34 2.00
N ARG A 18 9.11 9.65 2.20
CA ARG A 18 8.27 10.13 3.32
C ARG A 18 6.81 9.79 3.11
N LEU A 19 6.34 9.79 1.87
CA LEU A 19 4.98 9.39 1.52
C LEU A 19 4.75 7.91 1.83
N VAL A 20 5.73 7.04 1.53
CA VAL A 20 5.68 5.62 1.90
C VAL A 20 5.56 5.46 3.42
N VAL A 21 6.37 6.17 4.21
CA VAL A 21 6.32 6.11 5.68
C VAL A 21 4.96 6.60 6.21
N ILE A 22 4.45 7.72 5.70
CA ILE A 22 3.15 8.25 6.09
C ILE A 22 2.02 7.29 5.72
N GLY A 23 2.06 6.74 4.50
CA GLY A 23 1.06 5.79 4.01
C GLY A 23 1.02 4.51 4.85
N TYR A 24 2.17 3.98 5.28
CA TYR A 24 2.21 2.88 6.25
C TYR A 24 1.67 3.30 7.62
N GLY A 25 1.99 4.50 8.10
CA GLY A 25 1.41 5.04 9.33
C GLY A 25 -0.12 5.12 9.29
N VAL A 26 -0.69 5.61 8.18
CA VAL A 26 -2.15 5.65 7.95
C VAL A 26 -2.72 4.23 7.88
N SER A 27 -2.03 3.30 7.22
CA SER A 27 -2.45 1.89 7.13
C SER A 27 -2.46 1.21 8.50
N THR A 28 -1.45 1.45 9.33
CA THR A 28 -1.39 0.97 10.72
C THR A 28 -2.53 1.55 11.56
N LEU A 29 -2.82 2.85 11.42
CA LEU A 29 -3.96 3.47 12.09
C LEU A 29 -5.29 2.85 11.63
N GLY A 30 -5.45 2.60 10.33
CA GLY A 30 -6.61 1.90 9.79
C GLY A 30 -6.77 0.50 10.38
N CYS A 31 -5.68 -0.28 10.45
CA CYS A 31 -5.70 -1.59 11.09
C CYS A 31 -6.04 -1.51 12.59
N PHE A 32 -5.54 -0.49 13.29
CA PHE A 32 -5.85 -0.27 14.70
C PHE A 32 -7.32 0.10 14.93
N LEU A 33 -7.94 0.86 14.02
CA LEU A 33 -9.36 1.22 14.09
C LEU A 33 -10.30 -0.01 14.02
N TYR A 34 -9.87 -1.12 13.39
CA TYR A 34 -10.67 -2.35 13.39
C TYR A 34 -10.96 -2.86 14.80
N LEU A 35 -10.06 -2.65 15.77
CA LEU A 35 -10.25 -3.12 17.16
C LEU A 35 -11.44 -2.45 17.85
N PHE A 36 -11.84 -1.26 17.39
CA PHE A 36 -12.92 -0.46 17.99
C PHE A 36 -14.17 -0.41 17.12
N THR A 37 -14.17 -1.18 16.02
CA THR A 37 -15.24 -1.11 15.03
C THR A 37 -16.41 -1.99 15.45
N ILE A 38 -17.52 -1.35 15.86
CA ILE A 38 -18.71 -2.03 16.39
C ILE A 38 -19.90 -1.97 15.41
N THR A 39 -19.93 -0.95 14.55
CA THR A 39 -21.06 -0.69 13.64
C THR A 39 -20.61 -0.72 12.18
N GLN A 40 -21.55 -0.98 11.27
CA GLN A 40 -21.29 -1.01 9.83
C GLN A 40 -20.74 0.32 9.30
N LEU A 41 -21.16 1.46 9.87
CA LEU A 41 -20.64 2.76 9.49
C LEU A 41 -19.15 2.92 9.87
N MET A 42 -18.76 2.43 11.05
CA MET A 42 -17.35 2.45 11.48
C MET A 42 -16.48 1.54 10.62
N LEU A 43 -17.02 0.41 10.14
CA LEU A 43 -16.33 -0.42 9.15
C LEU A 43 -16.06 0.38 7.86
N LEU A 44 -17.07 1.07 7.33
CA LEU A 44 -16.90 1.86 6.10
C LEU A 44 -15.85 2.96 6.27
N ILE A 45 -15.84 3.66 7.41
CA ILE A 45 -14.82 4.67 7.71
C ILE A 45 -13.42 4.04 7.78
N THR A 46 -13.29 2.91 8.47
CA THR A 46 -12.02 2.18 8.60
C THR A 46 -11.49 1.75 7.22
N GLN A 47 -12.37 1.26 6.34
CA GLN A 47 -12.02 0.89 4.97
C GLN A 47 -11.56 2.09 4.14
N VAL A 48 -12.16 3.27 4.32
CA VAL A 48 -11.70 4.51 3.67
C VAL A 48 -10.29 4.88 4.14
N VAL A 49 -10.03 4.82 5.45
CA VAL A 49 -8.69 5.12 6.00
C VAL A 49 -7.63 4.17 5.43
N LEU A 50 -7.93 2.87 5.38
CA LEU A 50 -7.05 1.87 4.78
C LEU A 50 -6.84 2.11 3.28
N GLY A 51 -7.90 2.43 2.54
CA GLY A 51 -7.82 2.76 1.12
C GLY A 51 -6.94 3.98 0.86
N VAL A 52 -7.00 5.01 1.71
CA VAL A 52 -6.09 6.17 1.64
C VAL A 52 -4.65 5.76 1.92
N GLY A 53 -4.41 4.92 2.95
CA GLY A 53 -3.08 4.38 3.25
C GLY A 53 -2.46 3.65 2.05
N VAL A 54 -3.20 2.74 1.43
CA VAL A 54 -2.76 2.01 0.22
C VAL A 54 -2.48 2.96 -0.94
N ALA A 55 -3.35 3.94 -1.16
CA ALA A 55 -3.20 4.88 -2.25
C ALA A 55 -2.00 5.82 -2.08
N LEU A 56 -1.53 6.03 -0.84
CA LEU A 56 -0.29 6.75 -0.55
C LEU A 56 0.97 5.88 -0.71
N VAL A 57 0.88 4.59 -0.34
CA VAL A 57 2.06 3.70 -0.38
C VAL A 57 2.34 3.22 -1.79
N SER A 58 1.33 2.72 -2.51
CA SER A 58 1.52 1.99 -3.77
C SER A 58 2.24 2.84 -4.84
N PRO A 59 1.72 3.99 -5.29
CA PRO A 59 2.38 4.79 -6.32
C PRO A 59 3.70 5.41 -5.85
N ALA A 60 3.81 5.81 -4.58
CA ALA A 60 5.04 6.36 -4.02
C ALA A 60 6.15 5.30 -3.97
N PHE A 61 5.81 4.07 -3.57
CA PHE A 61 6.75 2.96 -3.52
C PHE A 61 7.14 2.50 -4.92
N ASP A 62 6.21 2.38 -5.87
CA ASP A 62 6.51 1.98 -7.25
C ASP A 62 7.49 2.98 -7.90
N ALA A 63 7.28 4.28 -7.68
CA ALA A 63 8.18 5.33 -8.17
C ALA A 63 9.56 5.29 -7.48
N LEU A 64 9.60 4.98 -6.17
CA LEU A 64 10.86 4.84 -5.44
C LEU A 64 11.62 3.59 -5.90
N TYR A 65 10.93 2.46 -6.04
CA TYR A 65 11.49 1.19 -6.49
C TYR A 65 12.08 1.32 -7.88
N ALA A 66 11.37 1.95 -8.82
CA ALA A 66 11.84 2.23 -10.17
C ALA A 66 13.19 2.97 -10.21
N HIS A 67 13.49 3.82 -9.22
CA HIS A 67 14.78 4.53 -9.13
C HIS A 67 15.96 3.58 -8.83
N PHE A 68 15.70 2.41 -8.23
CA PHE A 68 16.71 1.42 -7.87
C PHE A 68 16.75 0.19 -8.79
N VAL A 69 15.78 0.07 -9.70
CA VAL A 69 15.73 -1.00 -10.70
C VAL A 69 16.91 -0.87 -11.67
N LYS A 70 17.55 -2.00 -12.00
CA LYS A 70 18.66 -2.03 -12.95
C LYS A 70 18.15 -2.07 -14.38
N THR A 71 18.64 -1.17 -15.24
CA THR A 71 18.18 -1.02 -16.63
C THR A 71 18.30 -2.28 -17.51
N LYS A 72 19.18 -3.23 -17.17
CA LYS A 72 19.33 -4.51 -17.92
C LYS A 72 18.52 -5.67 -17.34
N GLU A 73 17.98 -5.51 -16.15
CA GLU A 73 17.30 -6.57 -15.38
C GLU A 73 15.88 -6.13 -14.97
N GLU A 74 15.30 -5.10 -15.60
CA GLU A 74 14.03 -4.50 -15.18
C GLU A 74 12.89 -5.52 -15.06
N ALA A 75 12.77 -6.42 -16.03
CA ALA A 75 11.74 -7.47 -16.01
C ALA A 75 11.94 -8.47 -14.87
N LEU A 76 13.19 -8.75 -14.48
CA LEU A 76 13.51 -9.62 -13.36
C LEU A 76 13.23 -8.91 -12.03
N ASP A 77 13.63 -7.64 -11.91
CA ASP A 77 13.43 -6.84 -10.70
C ASP A 77 11.93 -6.61 -10.42
N TRP A 78 11.13 -6.24 -11.42
CA TRP A 78 9.68 -6.14 -11.27
C TRP A 78 9.02 -7.51 -11.06
N GLY A 79 9.50 -8.55 -11.75
CA GLY A 79 9.02 -9.92 -11.57
C GLY A 79 9.22 -10.43 -10.14
N ALA A 80 10.36 -10.13 -9.52
CA ALA A 80 10.64 -10.46 -8.13
C ALA A 80 9.73 -9.70 -7.16
N TRP A 81 9.48 -8.42 -7.42
CA TRP A 81 8.55 -7.60 -6.64
C TRP A 81 7.12 -8.13 -6.66
N GLU A 82 6.59 -8.41 -7.85
CA GLU A 82 5.23 -8.96 -8.03
C GLU A 82 5.10 -10.36 -7.43
N ALA A 83 6.15 -11.18 -7.55
CA ALA A 83 6.21 -12.49 -6.91
C ALA A 83 6.10 -12.34 -5.38
N MET A 84 6.86 -11.44 -4.76
CA MET A 84 6.80 -11.18 -3.32
C MET A 84 5.39 -10.78 -2.87
N GLY A 85 4.73 -9.88 -3.61
CA GLY A 85 3.35 -9.48 -3.33
C GLY A 85 2.36 -10.64 -3.43
N THR A 86 2.54 -11.52 -4.41
CA THR A 86 1.70 -12.72 -4.58
C THR A 86 1.89 -13.71 -3.44
N TRP A 87 3.13 -13.97 -3.05
CA TRP A 87 3.46 -14.84 -1.91
C TRP A 87 2.83 -14.32 -0.62
N TRP A 88 2.96 -13.03 -0.33
CA TRP A 88 2.35 -12.40 0.85
C TRP A 88 0.82 -12.58 0.89
N ARG A 89 0.15 -12.37 -0.25
CA ARG A 89 -1.32 -12.54 -0.36
C ARG A 89 -1.75 -13.97 -0.09
N LEU A 90 -1.01 -14.96 -0.59
CA LEU A 90 -1.27 -16.38 -0.29
C LEU A 90 -1.11 -16.66 1.20
N CYS A 91 -0.01 -16.22 1.81
CA CYS A 91 0.23 -16.41 3.25
C CYS A 91 -0.89 -15.82 4.11
N LEU A 92 -1.34 -14.60 3.79
CA LEU A 92 -2.46 -13.97 4.51
C LEU A 92 -3.78 -14.73 4.34
N GLN A 93 -4.07 -15.24 3.14
CA GLN A 93 -5.29 -16.01 2.92
C GLN A 93 -5.30 -17.30 3.74
N TYR A 94 -4.16 -17.99 3.84
CA TYR A 94 -4.04 -19.17 4.69
C TYR A 94 -4.11 -18.80 6.17
N LEU A 95 -3.32 -17.85 6.66
CA LEU A 95 -3.30 -17.46 8.08
C LEU A 95 -4.63 -16.88 8.56
N GLY A 96 -5.27 -16.04 7.74
CA GLY A 96 -6.57 -15.45 8.05
C GLY A 96 -7.74 -16.42 7.97
N ALA A 97 -7.61 -17.55 7.26
CA ALA A 97 -8.63 -18.60 7.26
C ALA A 97 -8.66 -19.42 8.56
N TRP A 98 -7.64 -19.31 9.42
CA TRP A 98 -7.52 -20.04 10.69
C TRP A 98 -7.77 -19.16 11.93
N LEU A 99 -8.16 -17.89 11.74
CA LEU A 99 -8.51 -16.91 12.78
C LEU A 99 -9.98 -16.50 12.65
#